data_AF-A0A1F7GKT2-F1
#
_entry.id   AF-A0A1F7GKT2-F1
#
_cell.length_a   1.000
_cell.length_b   1.000
_cell.length_c   1.000
_cell.angle_alpha   90.00
_cell.angle_beta   90.00
_cell.angle_gamma   90.00
#
_symmetry.space_group_name_H-M   'P 1'
#
loop_
_entity.id
_entity.type
_entity.pdbx_description
1 polymer ?
#
loop_
_entity_poly.entity_id
_entity_poly.type
_entity_poly.pdbx_seq_one_letter_code
_entity_poly.pdbx_strand_id
1 'polypeptide(L)'
;MTQVVVKCQICNLQFFKELRRYNESIKFRWSFYCSRECFNRSKYTQQILRCSNPACIKEFSREQGDINPLGANFCSRTCANLINTKKYVRKSGRKLTNCVVCSKQFPGPNKCCSPACRKILLESLILTKEDILAQIRDFYSKYERIPLKIEFSHTKAARGLFGSWNKTILAAGFIPNPVKFAKKYKAQDGHMCDSFSERIIDDWLFKMQIPHKVHVRYADSKFLADFVIDEKIVEFIGLEGELENYDRSLKKKRELWKDRGIHVIEIYPKDLFPTNRLKLILGSLLK
;
A
#
# COMPACT_ATOMS: atom_id res chain seq x y z
N MET A 1 60.47 -8.50 27.77
CA MET A 1 59.02 -8.49 27.45
C MET A 1 58.29 -9.20 28.57
N THR A 2 57.25 -8.59 29.16
CA THR A 2 56.45 -9.25 30.19
C THR A 2 55.65 -10.40 29.59
N GLN A 3 55.76 -11.58 30.19
CA GLN A 3 55.06 -12.80 29.77
C GLN A 3 54.17 -13.30 30.89
N VAL A 4 53.09 -13.99 30.52
CA VAL A 4 52.14 -14.63 31.44
C VAL A 4 51.93 -16.08 31.02
N VAL A 5 51.72 -16.94 32.01
CA VAL A 5 51.43 -18.37 31.79
C VAL A 5 49.93 -18.54 31.53
N VAL A 6 49.58 -19.21 30.44
CA VAL A 6 48.19 -19.54 30.08
C VAL A 6 48.03 -21.04 29.83
N LYS A 7 46.82 -21.55 29.97
CA LYS A 7 46.47 -22.95 29.67
C LYS A 7 45.85 -23.05 28.28
N CYS A 8 46.26 -24.07 27.52
CA CYS A 8 45.62 -24.41 26.25
C CYS A 8 44.22 -25.00 26.47
N GLN A 9 43.21 -24.49 25.76
CA GLN A 9 41.82 -24.92 25.89
C GLN A 9 41.59 -26.41 25.53
N ILE A 10 42.42 -26.98 24.66
CA ILE A 10 42.24 -28.36 24.16
C ILE A 10 43.02 -29.40 24.95
N CYS A 11 44.33 -29.22 25.15
CA CYS A 11 45.18 -30.21 25.83
C CYS A 11 45.59 -29.81 27.26
N ASN A 12 45.12 -28.68 27.78
CA ASN A 12 45.43 -28.14 29.11
C ASN A 12 46.93 -27.85 29.39
N LEU A 13 47.82 -27.99 28.40
CA LEU A 13 49.24 -27.65 28.53
C LEU A 13 49.43 -26.16 28.87
N GLN A 14 50.32 -25.88 29.81
CA GLN A 14 50.70 -24.52 30.19
C GLN A 14 51.80 -23.99 29.27
N PHE A 15 51.66 -22.76 28.78
CA PHE A 15 52.64 -22.13 27.90
C PHE A 15 52.66 -20.61 28.08
N PHE A 16 53.76 -19.98 27.68
CA PHE A 16 53.95 -18.54 27.84
C PHE A 16 53.30 -17.73 26.70
N LYS A 17 52.67 -16.62 27.05
CA LYS A 17 52.19 -15.60 26.12
C LYS A 17 52.68 -14.21 26.53
N GLU A 18 52.94 -13.37 25.55
CA GLU A 18 53.22 -11.95 25.79
C GLU A 18 52.01 -11.26 26.43
N LEU A 19 52.26 -10.42 27.44
CA LEU A 19 51.22 -9.74 28.21
C LEU A 19 50.25 -8.93 27.32
N ARG A 20 50.76 -8.28 26.26
CA ARG A 20 49.92 -7.57 25.28
C ARG A 20 48.94 -8.50 24.57
N ARG A 21 49.41 -9.65 24.10
CA ARG A 21 48.59 -10.65 23.39
C ARG A 21 47.60 -11.33 24.33
N TYR A 22 48.00 -11.55 25.58
CA TYR A 22 47.09 -12.02 26.62
C TYR A 22 45.94 -11.04 26.85
N ASN A 23 46.23 -9.76 27.09
CA ASN A 23 45.21 -8.74 27.31
C ASN A 23 44.27 -8.58 26.10
N GLU A 24 44.81 -8.66 24.88
CA GLU A 24 44.03 -8.66 23.63
C GLU A 24 43.07 -9.86 23.58
N SER A 25 43.57 -11.08 23.82
CA SER A 25 42.74 -12.30 23.88
C SER A 25 41.65 -12.21 24.95
N ILE A 26 41.94 -11.68 26.15
CA ILE A 26 40.93 -11.50 27.21
C ILE A 26 39.87 -10.48 26.79
N LYS A 27 40.29 -9.33 26.22
CA LYS A 27 39.38 -8.28 25.72
C LYS A 27 38.37 -8.82 24.71
N PHE A 28 38.82 -9.68 23.79
CA PHE A 28 37.98 -10.27 22.75
C PHE A 28 37.42 -11.66 23.10
N ARG A 29 37.63 -12.13 24.33
CA ARG A 29 37.20 -13.47 24.80
C ARG A 29 37.70 -14.62 23.91
N TRP A 30 38.91 -14.51 23.36
CA TRP A 30 39.52 -15.55 22.55
C TRP A 30 40.17 -16.63 23.41
N SER A 31 39.97 -17.89 23.03
CA SER A 31 40.62 -19.03 23.68
C SER A 31 42.11 -19.11 23.36
N PHE A 32 42.87 -19.72 24.27
CA PHE A 32 44.31 -19.92 24.11
C PHE A 32 44.61 -21.34 23.60
N TYR A 33 45.56 -21.45 22.66
CA TYR A 33 45.99 -22.72 22.08
C TYR A 33 47.52 -22.80 22.04
N CYS A 34 48.10 -23.91 22.51
CA CYS A 34 49.54 -24.09 22.57
C CYS A 34 50.18 -24.39 21.19
N SER A 35 49.40 -24.87 20.23
CA SER A 35 49.88 -25.21 18.89
C SER A 35 48.80 -24.97 17.82
N ARG A 36 49.22 -24.90 16.55
CA ARG A 36 48.30 -24.84 15.41
C ARG A 36 47.41 -26.08 15.34
N GLU A 37 47.91 -27.23 15.76
CA GLU A 37 47.13 -28.45 15.89
C GLU A 37 46.01 -28.33 16.92
N CYS A 38 46.29 -27.78 18.11
CA CYS A 38 45.25 -27.55 19.12
C CYS A 38 44.22 -26.49 18.66
N PHE A 39 44.67 -25.45 17.96
CA PHE A 39 43.76 -24.49 17.33
C PHE A 39 42.90 -25.12 16.24
N ASN A 40 43.43 -26.05 15.44
CA ASN A 40 42.64 -26.75 14.44
C ASN A 40 41.67 -27.73 15.13
N ARG A 41 42.10 -28.46 16.16
CA ARG A 41 41.26 -29.36 16.99
C ARG A 41 40.06 -28.64 17.60
N SER A 42 40.22 -27.38 18.03
CA SER A 42 39.09 -26.60 18.53
C SER A 42 38.05 -26.22 17.48
N LYS A 43 38.39 -26.33 16.19
CA LYS A 43 37.45 -26.15 15.08
C LYS A 43 36.69 -27.42 14.71
N TYR A 44 37.13 -28.60 15.14
CA TYR A 44 36.42 -29.86 14.91
C TYR A 44 35.30 -30.04 15.94
N THR A 45 34.22 -29.28 15.79
CA THR A 45 32.94 -29.47 16.50
C THR A 45 32.00 -30.32 15.65
N GLN A 46 32.48 -31.49 15.23
CA GLN A 46 31.62 -32.43 14.53
C GLN A 46 30.66 -33.08 15.53
N GLN A 47 29.36 -33.04 15.24
CA GLN A 47 28.35 -33.77 15.98
C GLN A 47 27.93 -35.02 15.21
N ILE A 48 27.67 -36.11 15.94
CA ILE A 48 27.10 -37.33 15.38
C ILE A 48 25.59 -37.17 15.32
N LEU A 49 25.02 -37.39 14.14
CA LEU A 49 23.60 -37.26 13.86
C LEU A 49 23.04 -38.58 13.30
N ARG A 50 21.76 -38.83 13.57
CA ARG A 50 21.01 -39.95 12.98
C ARG A 50 20.25 -39.50 11.73
N CYS A 51 20.25 -40.31 10.68
CA CYS A 51 19.53 -39.98 9.45
C CYS A 51 18.02 -39.81 9.68
N SER A 52 17.46 -38.71 9.20
CA SER A 52 16.02 -38.43 9.30
C SER A 52 15.16 -39.20 8.29
N ASN A 53 15.74 -40.05 7.44
CA ASN A 53 14.97 -40.97 6.60
C ASN A 53 14.53 -42.17 7.46
N PRO A 54 13.23 -42.42 7.68
CA PRO A 54 12.74 -43.50 8.56
C PRO A 54 13.18 -44.90 8.12
N ALA A 55 13.48 -45.10 6.83
CA ALA A 55 14.00 -46.35 6.30
C ALA A 55 15.54 -46.46 6.40
N CYS A 56 16.22 -45.47 6.97
CA CYS A 56 17.68 -45.43 7.11
C CYS A 56 18.07 -45.25 8.58
N ILE A 57 18.82 -46.21 9.11
CA ILE A 57 19.25 -46.20 10.53
C ILE A 57 20.68 -45.64 10.70
N LYS A 58 21.31 -45.20 9.62
CA LYS A 58 22.72 -44.79 9.61
C LYS A 58 22.97 -43.52 10.44
N GLU A 59 24.03 -43.57 11.24
CA GLU A 59 24.62 -42.41 11.92
C GLU A 59 25.75 -41.81 11.07
N PHE A 60 25.91 -40.49 11.12
CA PHE A 60 26.91 -39.75 10.35
C PHE A 60 27.32 -38.48 11.09
N SER A 61 28.57 -38.03 10.90
CA SER A 61 29.06 -36.80 11.50
C SER A 61 28.85 -35.59 10.58
N ARG A 62 28.60 -34.42 11.17
CA ARG A 62 28.59 -33.11 10.50
C ARG A 62 29.17 -32.04 11.41
N GLU A 63 29.79 -31.03 10.81
CA GLU A 63 30.20 -29.83 11.54
C GLU A 63 28.97 -29.05 12.01
N GLN A 64 29.05 -28.40 13.18
CA GLN A 64 27.94 -27.64 13.77
C GLN A 64 27.26 -26.67 12.80
N GLY A 65 28.02 -26.03 11.89
CA GLY A 65 27.48 -25.10 10.89
C GLY A 65 26.69 -25.77 9.75
N ASP A 66 26.94 -27.05 9.50
CA ASP A 66 26.30 -27.84 8.44
C ASP A 66 25.08 -28.64 8.93
N ILE A 67 24.78 -28.56 10.22
CA ILE A 67 23.60 -29.15 10.84
C ILE A 67 22.44 -28.21 10.59
N ASN A 68 21.35 -28.73 10.03
CA ASN A 68 20.11 -27.98 9.97
C ASN A 68 19.45 -28.00 11.37
N PRO A 69 19.42 -26.89 12.12
CA PRO A 69 18.92 -26.89 13.50
C PRO A 69 17.39 -27.00 13.60
N LEU A 70 16.68 -26.68 12.51
CA LEU A 70 15.21 -26.63 12.46
C LEU A 70 14.62 -27.73 11.57
N GLY A 71 15.46 -28.63 11.03
CA GLY A 71 15.03 -29.52 9.96
C GLY A 71 15.71 -30.88 9.93
N ALA A 72 15.27 -31.69 8.98
CA ALA A 72 15.76 -33.04 8.78
C ALA A 72 17.21 -33.04 8.29
N ASN A 73 18.04 -33.90 8.90
CA ASN A 73 19.43 -34.11 8.53
C ASN A 73 19.58 -35.51 7.92
N PHE A 74 20.14 -35.59 6.72
CA PHE A 74 20.24 -36.85 5.97
C PHE A 74 21.68 -37.29 5.78
N CYS A 75 21.93 -38.59 5.95
CA CYS A 75 23.25 -39.18 5.78
C CYS A 75 23.75 -39.15 4.33
N SER A 76 22.84 -38.98 3.35
CA SER A 76 23.17 -38.92 1.93
C SER A 76 22.13 -38.13 1.13
N ARG A 77 22.55 -37.66 -0.06
CA ARG A 77 21.65 -37.02 -1.04
C ARG A 77 20.51 -37.95 -1.46
N THR A 78 20.78 -39.25 -1.54
CA THR A 78 19.78 -40.27 -1.86
C THR A 78 18.69 -40.35 -0.79
N CYS A 79 19.07 -40.37 0.50
CA CYS A 79 18.10 -40.36 1.60
C CYS A 79 17.25 -39.08 1.61
N ALA A 80 17.88 -37.92 1.38
CA ALA A 80 17.16 -36.65 1.26
C ALA A 80 16.16 -36.67 0.09
N ASN A 81 16.58 -37.17 -1.08
CA ASN A 81 15.74 -37.23 -2.27
C ASN A 81 14.55 -38.19 -2.08
N LEU A 82 14.74 -39.36 -1.48
CA LEU A 82 13.64 -40.32 -1.24
C LEU A 82 12.50 -39.70 -0.42
N ILE A 83 12.84 -38.87 0.58
CA ILE A 83 11.86 -38.17 1.41
C ILE A 83 11.26 -36.97 0.68
N ASN A 84 12.10 -36.13 0.08
CA ASN A 84 11.63 -34.91 -0.60
C ASN A 84 10.75 -35.22 -1.82
N THR A 85 11.05 -36.26 -2.58
CA THR A 85 10.28 -36.65 -3.77
C THR A 85 8.91 -37.19 -3.39
N LYS A 86 8.78 -37.88 -2.24
CA LYS A 86 7.47 -38.29 -1.67
C LYS A 86 6.68 -37.09 -1.13
N LYS A 87 7.35 -36.13 -0.49
CA LYS A 87 6.72 -34.95 0.11
C LYS A 87 6.15 -33.98 -0.93
N TYR A 88 6.82 -33.87 -2.09
CA TYR A 88 6.40 -32.99 -3.17
C TYR A 88 5.98 -33.81 -4.38
N VAL A 89 4.74 -34.33 -4.37
CA VAL A 89 4.10 -34.86 -5.57
C VAL A 89 4.15 -33.76 -6.63
N ARG A 90 4.89 -33.97 -7.70
CA ARG A 90 4.92 -33.03 -8.84
C ARG A 90 3.48 -32.94 -9.36
N LYS A 91 2.80 -31.81 -9.13
CA LYS A 91 1.51 -31.52 -9.78
C LYS A 91 1.72 -31.67 -11.29
N SER A 92 1.18 -32.74 -11.87
CA SER A 92 1.27 -33.04 -13.29
C SER A 92 0.44 -32.01 -14.07
N GLY A 93 1.02 -31.52 -15.17
CA GLY A 93 0.38 -30.60 -16.12
C GLY A 93 0.61 -29.12 -15.82
N ARG A 94 1.43 -28.45 -16.65
CA ARG A 94 1.41 -26.98 -16.72
C ARG A 94 0.03 -26.58 -17.24
N LYS A 95 -0.75 -25.82 -16.47
CA LYS A 95 -2.01 -25.25 -16.95
C LYS A 95 -1.75 -24.45 -18.23
N LEU A 96 -2.42 -24.84 -19.31
CA LEU A 96 -2.44 -24.07 -20.55
C LEU A 96 -3.40 -22.90 -20.36
N THR A 97 -2.99 -21.73 -20.84
CA THR A 97 -3.79 -20.52 -20.87
C THR A 97 -3.86 -20.00 -22.31
N ASN A 98 -4.96 -19.36 -22.67
CA ASN A 98 -5.14 -18.74 -23.97
C ASN A 98 -4.58 -17.31 -23.94
N CYS A 99 -3.87 -16.92 -25.00
CA CYS A 99 -3.42 -15.54 -25.16
C CYS A 99 -4.60 -14.60 -25.39
N VAL A 100 -4.65 -13.49 -24.65
CA VAL A 100 -5.71 -12.48 -24.81
C VAL A 100 -5.68 -11.77 -26.18
N VAL A 101 -4.53 -11.77 -26.87
CA VAL A 101 -4.34 -11.03 -28.13
C VAL A 101 -4.55 -11.91 -29.36
N CYS A 102 -3.99 -13.13 -29.37
CA CYS A 102 -4.02 -14.00 -30.55
C CYS A 102 -4.69 -15.36 -30.29
N SER A 103 -5.26 -15.57 -29.10
CA SER A 103 -5.93 -16.81 -28.69
C SER A 103 -5.08 -18.08 -28.68
N LYS A 104 -3.78 -17.99 -28.98
CA LYS A 104 -2.84 -19.11 -28.93
C LYS A 104 -2.75 -19.70 -27.52
N GLN A 105 -2.81 -21.01 -27.39
CA GLN A 105 -2.55 -21.74 -26.15
C GLN A 105 -1.07 -21.77 -25.81
N PHE A 106 -0.72 -21.49 -24.55
CA PHE A 106 0.66 -21.57 -24.06
C PHE A 106 0.69 -21.95 -22.57
N PRO A 107 1.81 -22.51 -22.07
CA PRO A 107 1.91 -22.92 -20.67
C PRO A 107 2.23 -21.74 -19.75
N GLY A 108 1.57 -21.72 -18.59
CA GLY A 108 1.89 -20.79 -17.50
C GLY A 108 0.83 -19.72 -17.26
N PRO A 109 1.05 -18.84 -16.26
CA PRO A 109 0.03 -17.91 -15.78
C PRO A 109 0.00 -16.56 -16.52
N ASN A 110 0.82 -16.36 -17.55
CA ASN A 110 0.86 -15.07 -18.24
C ASN A 110 -0.43 -14.83 -19.04
N LYS A 111 -0.72 -13.56 -19.38
CA LYS A 111 -1.87 -13.19 -20.22
C LYS A 111 -1.57 -13.26 -21.73
N CYS A 112 -0.28 -13.25 -22.10
CA CYS A 112 0.19 -13.18 -23.48
C CYS A 112 1.17 -14.30 -23.77
N CYS A 113 1.09 -14.89 -24.97
CA CYS A 113 1.96 -15.98 -25.38
C CYS A 113 3.37 -15.53 -25.79
N SER A 114 3.57 -14.24 -26.11
CA SER A 114 4.86 -13.71 -26.59
C SER A 114 5.06 -12.23 -26.22
N PRO A 115 6.31 -11.73 -26.25
CA PRO A 115 6.60 -10.31 -26.09
C PRO A 115 5.88 -9.42 -27.13
N ALA A 116 5.72 -9.90 -28.36
CA ALA A 116 5.00 -9.19 -29.41
C ALA A 116 3.51 -9.02 -29.04
N CYS A 117 2.84 -10.08 -28.61
CA CYS A 117 1.45 -9.98 -28.13
C CYS A 117 1.34 -9.09 -26.89
N ARG A 118 2.32 -9.12 -25.99
CA ARG A 118 2.37 -8.20 -24.85
C ARG A 118 2.49 -6.74 -25.30
N LYS A 119 3.30 -6.45 -26.32
CA LYS A 119 3.45 -5.10 -26.88
C LYS A 119 2.13 -4.59 -27.45
N ILE A 120 1.45 -5.40 -28.27
CA ILE A 120 0.12 -5.08 -28.82
C ILE A 120 -0.90 -4.85 -27.70
N LEU A 121 -0.92 -5.72 -26.68
CA LEU A 121 -1.79 -5.52 -25.53
C LEU A 121 -1.48 -4.19 -24.83
N LEU A 122 -0.21 -3.88 -24.58
CA LEU A 122 0.19 -2.62 -23.95
C LEU A 122 -0.17 -1.41 -24.81
N GLU A 123 0.02 -1.47 -26.13
CA GLU A 123 -0.36 -0.43 -27.08
C GLU A 123 -1.87 -0.22 -27.12
N SER A 124 -2.66 -1.28 -27.11
CA SER A 124 -4.14 -1.21 -27.01
C SER A 124 -4.63 -0.66 -25.66
N LEU A 125 -3.77 -0.65 -24.65
CA LEU A 125 -4.02 -0.04 -23.34
C LEU A 125 -3.54 1.42 -23.26
N ILE A 126 -2.84 1.93 -24.28
CA ILE A 126 -2.47 3.34 -24.37
C ILE A 126 -3.72 4.10 -24.79
N LEU A 127 -4.36 4.75 -23.82
CA LEU A 127 -5.38 5.75 -24.09
C LEU A 127 -4.79 6.85 -24.97
N THR A 128 -5.41 7.08 -26.12
CA THR A 128 -5.04 8.18 -27.01
C THR A 128 -5.55 9.51 -26.46
N LYS A 129 -5.12 10.62 -27.07
CA LYS A 129 -5.68 11.94 -26.75
C LYS A 129 -7.18 11.93 -27.03
N GLU A 130 -7.57 11.40 -28.17
CA GLU A 130 -8.93 11.32 -28.67
C GLU A 130 -9.83 10.51 -27.74
N ASP A 131 -9.37 9.37 -27.22
CA ASP A 131 -10.13 8.56 -26.26
C ASP A 131 -10.47 9.34 -24.98
N ILE A 132 -9.51 10.12 -24.47
CA ILE A 132 -9.72 10.94 -23.27
C ILE A 132 -10.73 12.05 -23.55
N LEU A 133 -10.61 12.72 -24.70
CA LEU A 133 -11.56 13.77 -25.08
C LEU A 133 -12.96 13.22 -25.32
N ALA A 134 -13.09 12.05 -25.96
CA ALA A 134 -14.35 11.37 -26.18
C ALA A 134 -15.05 11.06 -24.86
N GLN A 135 -14.34 10.47 -23.89
CA GLN A 135 -14.92 10.18 -22.57
C GLN A 135 -15.41 11.42 -21.82
N ILE A 136 -14.68 12.54 -21.92
CA ILE A 136 -15.12 13.81 -21.30
C ILE A 136 -16.39 14.33 -21.97
N ARG A 137 -16.47 14.26 -23.31
CA ARG A 137 -17.65 14.68 -24.08
C ARG A 137 -18.85 13.78 -23.81
N ASP A 138 -18.65 12.47 -23.71
CA ASP A 138 -19.70 11.51 -23.35
C ASP A 138 -20.22 11.72 -21.93
N PHE A 139 -19.32 12.05 -21.00
CA PHE A 139 -19.74 12.43 -19.66
C PHE A 139 -20.59 13.72 -19.69
N TYR A 140 -20.16 14.72 -20.47
CA TYR A 140 -20.89 15.97 -20.60
C TYR A 140 -22.27 15.78 -21.24
N SER A 141 -22.40 14.96 -22.29
CA SER A 141 -23.70 14.69 -22.93
C SER A 141 -24.70 14.03 -21.98
N LYS A 142 -24.21 13.22 -21.04
CA LYS A 142 -25.03 12.52 -20.05
C LYS A 142 -25.40 13.36 -18.82
N TYR A 143 -24.50 14.22 -18.35
CA TYR A 143 -24.64 14.93 -17.06
C TYR A 143 -24.66 16.45 -17.19
N GLU A 144 -24.55 16.99 -18.40
CA GLU A 144 -24.53 18.42 -18.73
C GLU A 144 -23.46 19.21 -17.95
N ARG A 145 -22.37 18.53 -17.59
CA ARG A 145 -21.25 19.11 -16.84
C ARG A 145 -19.95 18.37 -17.09
N ILE A 146 -18.85 19.00 -16.72
CA ILE A 146 -17.51 18.41 -16.78
C ILE A 146 -17.35 17.41 -15.61
N PRO A 147 -16.71 16.24 -15.82
CA PRO A 147 -16.42 15.32 -14.73
C PRO A 147 -15.43 15.92 -13.73
N LEU A 148 -15.64 15.65 -12.45
CA LEU A 148 -14.63 15.90 -11.42
C LEU A 148 -13.46 14.94 -11.58
N LYS A 149 -12.29 15.31 -11.04
CA LYS A 149 -11.09 14.46 -11.09
C LYS A 149 -11.33 13.07 -10.49
N ILE A 150 -12.15 12.98 -9.44
CA ILE A 150 -12.48 11.71 -8.78
C ILE A 150 -13.44 10.83 -9.60
N GLU A 151 -14.23 11.44 -10.48
CA GLU A 151 -15.17 10.74 -11.38
C GLU A 151 -14.47 10.24 -12.64
N PHE A 152 -13.31 10.81 -12.97
CA PHE A 152 -12.56 10.46 -14.16
C PHE A 152 -11.36 9.56 -13.85
N SER A 153 -11.51 8.26 -14.13
CA SER A 153 -10.49 7.23 -13.89
C SER A 153 -9.13 7.53 -14.53
N HIS A 154 -9.11 8.25 -15.66
CA HIS A 154 -7.92 8.46 -16.48
C HIS A 154 -7.26 9.84 -16.28
N THR A 155 -7.46 10.49 -15.13
CA THR A 155 -6.87 11.82 -14.84
C THR A 155 -5.34 11.87 -14.97
N LYS A 156 -4.63 10.79 -14.61
CA LYS A 156 -3.16 10.72 -14.76
C LYS A 156 -2.74 10.68 -16.23
N ALA A 157 -3.43 9.88 -17.04
CA ALA A 157 -3.19 9.79 -18.48
C ALA A 157 -3.49 11.12 -19.17
N ALA A 158 -4.62 11.76 -18.82
CA ALA A 158 -4.98 13.08 -19.32
C ALA A 158 -3.90 14.13 -19.03
N ARG A 159 -3.37 14.14 -17.80
CA ARG A 159 -2.27 15.04 -17.45
C ARG A 159 -0.99 14.75 -18.21
N GLY A 160 -0.65 13.47 -18.42
CA GLY A 160 0.53 13.08 -19.20
C GLY A 160 0.43 13.54 -20.67
N LEU A 161 -0.75 13.43 -21.28
CA LEU A 161 -0.97 13.73 -22.69
C LEU A 161 -1.17 15.23 -22.99
N PHE A 162 -1.81 15.98 -22.08
CA PHE A 162 -2.19 17.38 -22.29
C PHE A 162 -1.45 18.36 -21.36
N GLY A 163 -0.64 17.85 -20.41
CA GLY A 163 0.12 18.62 -19.42
C GLY A 163 -0.65 18.95 -18.13
N SER A 164 -1.91 19.37 -18.22
CA SER A 164 -2.74 19.66 -17.02
C SER A 164 -4.21 19.31 -17.25
N TRP A 165 -4.97 19.11 -16.16
CA TRP A 165 -6.41 18.84 -16.27
C TRP A 165 -7.15 19.98 -16.97
N ASN A 166 -6.85 21.24 -16.63
CA ASN A 166 -7.47 22.39 -17.30
C ASN A 166 -7.14 22.44 -18.80
N LYS A 167 -5.92 22.06 -19.21
CA LYS A 167 -5.57 21.92 -20.63
C LYS A 167 -6.34 20.81 -21.31
N THR A 168 -6.59 19.69 -20.63
CA THR A 168 -7.46 18.61 -21.13
C THR A 168 -8.89 19.10 -21.34
N ILE A 169 -9.46 19.82 -20.37
CA ILE A 169 -10.83 20.36 -20.46
C ILE A 169 -10.95 21.38 -21.60
N LEU A 170 -9.96 22.27 -21.75
CA LEU A 170 -9.88 23.19 -22.89
C LEU A 170 -9.83 22.44 -24.22
N ALA A 171 -8.98 21.42 -24.34
CA ALA A 171 -8.88 20.59 -25.54
C ALA A 171 -10.16 19.81 -25.86
N ALA A 172 -10.97 19.49 -24.85
CA ALA A 172 -12.27 18.85 -25.03
C ALA A 172 -13.34 19.82 -25.58
N GLY A 173 -13.05 21.13 -25.60
CA GLY A 173 -13.96 22.18 -26.07
C GLY A 173 -14.74 22.86 -24.94
N PHE A 174 -14.35 22.66 -23.68
CA PHE A 174 -15.06 23.20 -22.53
C PHE A 174 -14.24 24.26 -21.79
N ILE A 175 -14.94 25.16 -21.09
CA ILE A 175 -14.32 26.19 -20.27
C ILE A 175 -13.86 25.54 -18.95
N PRO A 176 -12.54 25.49 -18.66
CA PRO A 176 -12.05 24.98 -17.39
C PRO A 176 -12.48 25.92 -16.27
N ASN A 177 -12.61 25.41 -15.05
CA ASN A 177 -12.98 26.25 -13.92
C ASN A 177 -11.87 27.28 -13.66
N PRO A 178 -12.12 28.59 -13.90
CA PRO A 178 -11.05 29.58 -14.07
C PRO A 178 -10.33 29.91 -12.76
N VAL A 179 -11.03 29.78 -11.62
CA VAL A 179 -10.46 30.02 -10.28
C VAL A 179 -11.13 29.06 -9.30
N LYS A 180 -10.35 28.51 -8.36
CA LYS A 180 -10.87 27.74 -7.23
C LYS A 180 -11.89 28.64 -6.49
N PHE A 181 -13.13 28.17 -6.33
CA PHE A 181 -14.21 28.84 -5.57
C PHE A 181 -14.86 30.10 -6.19
N ALA A 182 -14.58 30.46 -7.46
CA ALA A 182 -15.19 31.67 -8.04
C ALA A 182 -16.69 31.52 -8.37
N LYS A 183 -17.15 30.30 -8.64
CA LYS A 183 -18.53 30.03 -9.02
C LYS A 183 -19.34 29.58 -7.81
N LYS A 184 -20.31 30.40 -7.40
CA LYS A 184 -21.38 29.99 -6.48
C LYS A 184 -22.45 29.21 -7.26
N TYR A 185 -23.11 28.29 -6.59
CA TYR A 185 -24.13 27.43 -7.18
C TYR A 185 -25.47 27.67 -6.47
N LYS A 186 -26.54 27.88 -7.24
CA LYS A 186 -27.89 27.96 -6.70
C LYS A 186 -28.52 26.57 -6.68
N ALA A 187 -28.99 26.13 -5.51
CA ALA A 187 -29.70 24.86 -5.33
C ALA A 187 -31.19 24.99 -5.71
N GLN A 188 -31.90 23.87 -5.73
CA GLN A 188 -33.31 23.78 -6.15
C GLN A 188 -34.26 24.55 -5.24
N ASP A 189 -33.98 24.61 -3.93
CA ASP A 189 -34.77 25.37 -2.96
C ASP A 189 -34.36 26.87 -2.90
N GLY A 190 -33.32 27.24 -3.63
CA GLY A 190 -32.81 28.59 -3.74
C GLY A 190 -31.59 28.91 -2.89
N HIS A 191 -31.09 27.97 -2.07
CA HIS A 191 -29.84 28.16 -1.33
C HIS A 191 -28.64 28.43 -2.25
N MET A 192 -27.70 29.23 -1.74
CA MET A 192 -26.44 29.54 -2.42
C MET A 192 -25.30 28.74 -1.82
N CYS A 193 -24.72 27.85 -2.62
CA CYS A 193 -23.63 26.96 -2.25
C CYS A 193 -22.27 27.44 -2.77
N ASP A 194 -21.22 27.16 -2.01
CA ASP A 194 -19.84 27.53 -2.33
C ASP A 194 -19.16 26.53 -3.27
N SER A 195 -19.71 25.32 -3.33
CA SER A 195 -19.28 24.27 -4.24
C SER A 195 -20.43 23.56 -4.92
N PHE A 196 -20.11 22.91 -6.05
CA PHE A 196 -21.06 22.06 -6.76
C PHE A 196 -21.49 20.85 -5.92
N SER A 197 -20.58 20.30 -5.12
CA SER A 197 -20.85 19.18 -4.22
C SER A 197 -21.83 19.56 -3.12
N GLU A 198 -21.68 20.77 -2.54
CA GLU A 198 -22.67 21.31 -1.61
C GLU A 198 -24.04 21.42 -2.29
N ARG A 199 -24.13 21.93 -3.53
CA ARG A 199 -25.40 21.94 -4.26
C ARG A 199 -26.01 20.54 -4.42
N ILE A 200 -25.19 19.51 -4.69
CA ILE A 200 -25.69 18.12 -4.78
C ILE A 200 -26.25 17.64 -3.44
N ILE A 201 -25.59 17.98 -2.33
CA ILE A 201 -26.05 17.62 -0.98
C ILE A 201 -27.37 18.34 -0.69
N ASP A 202 -27.43 19.64 -0.95
CA ASP A 202 -28.60 20.49 -0.78
C ASP A 202 -29.80 19.99 -1.60
N ASP A 203 -29.63 19.82 -2.92
CA ASP A 203 -30.67 19.28 -3.81
C ASP A 203 -31.17 17.90 -3.33
N TRP A 204 -30.29 17.08 -2.76
CA TRP A 204 -30.67 15.80 -2.18
C TRP A 204 -31.50 15.95 -0.90
N LEU A 205 -31.09 16.83 0.03
CA LEU A 205 -31.82 17.15 1.25
C LEU A 205 -33.22 17.69 0.92
N PHE A 206 -33.30 18.63 -0.02
CA PHE A 206 -34.56 19.19 -0.51
C PHE A 206 -35.48 18.12 -1.10
N LYS A 207 -34.94 17.25 -1.97
CA LYS A 207 -35.70 16.15 -2.57
C LYS A 207 -36.22 15.14 -1.54
N MET A 208 -35.48 14.91 -0.46
CA MET A 208 -35.89 14.07 0.66
C MET A 208 -36.81 14.81 1.65
N GLN A 209 -37.16 16.07 1.40
CA GLN A 209 -37.97 16.92 2.26
C GLN A 209 -37.38 17.11 3.66
N ILE A 210 -36.05 17.12 3.77
CA ILE A 210 -35.34 17.33 5.04
C ILE A 210 -35.11 18.84 5.23
N PRO A 211 -35.69 19.48 6.26
CA PRO A 211 -35.41 20.87 6.58
C PRO A 211 -33.95 21.05 6.96
N HIS A 212 -33.28 22.00 6.32
CA HIS A 212 -31.87 22.28 6.57
C HIS A 212 -31.56 23.76 6.40
N LYS A 213 -30.48 24.22 7.04
CA LYS A 213 -29.95 25.58 6.92
C LYS A 213 -28.54 25.51 6.37
N VAL A 214 -28.18 26.46 5.49
CA VAL A 214 -26.83 26.58 4.94
C VAL A 214 -26.05 27.72 5.58
N HIS A 215 -24.71 27.62 5.60
CA HIS A 215 -23.79 28.69 6.03
C HIS A 215 -24.05 29.22 7.45
N VAL A 216 -24.38 28.34 8.38
CA VAL A 216 -24.69 28.71 9.77
C VAL A 216 -23.41 28.96 10.54
N ARG A 217 -23.31 30.11 11.22
CA ARG A 217 -22.12 30.45 12.01
C ARG A 217 -21.98 29.55 13.23
N TYR A 218 -20.78 29.02 13.44
CA TYR A 218 -20.41 28.39 14.70
C TYR A 218 -20.25 29.46 15.78
N ALA A 219 -21.32 29.77 16.53
CA ALA A 219 -21.36 30.69 17.68
C ALA A 219 -20.27 31.79 17.64
N ASP A 220 -19.30 31.75 18.58
CA ASP A 220 -18.22 32.74 18.71
C ASP A 220 -17.03 32.53 17.77
N SER A 221 -17.27 32.02 16.57
CA SER A 221 -16.20 31.80 15.60
C SER A 221 -16.50 32.46 14.25
N LYS A 222 -15.43 32.59 13.44
CA LYS A 222 -15.51 33.05 12.06
C LYS A 222 -15.89 31.94 11.07
N PHE A 223 -15.99 30.70 11.53
CA PHE A 223 -16.30 29.58 10.67
C PHE A 223 -17.80 29.46 10.47
N LEU A 224 -18.18 29.02 9.27
CA LEU A 224 -19.55 28.67 8.90
C LEU A 224 -19.59 27.16 8.69
N ALA A 225 -20.67 26.55 9.18
CA ALA A 225 -21.06 25.20 8.86
C ALA A 225 -21.71 25.17 7.48
N ASP A 226 -21.38 24.16 6.67
CA ASP A 226 -21.97 24.02 5.34
C ASP A 226 -23.46 23.75 5.44
N PHE A 227 -23.86 22.82 6.31
CA PHE A 227 -25.26 22.52 6.60
C PHE A 227 -25.52 22.30 8.09
N VAL A 228 -26.71 22.71 8.54
CA VAL A 228 -27.29 22.35 9.83
C VAL A 228 -28.64 21.70 9.58
N ILE A 229 -28.79 20.47 10.03
CA ILE A 229 -30.00 19.66 9.93
C ILE A 229 -30.46 19.39 11.36
N ASP A 230 -31.61 19.97 11.73
CA ASP A 230 -32.03 20.13 13.12
C ASP A 230 -30.93 20.80 13.97
N GLU A 231 -30.24 20.02 14.81
CA GLU A 231 -29.13 20.44 15.68
C GLU A 231 -27.79 19.78 15.28
N LYS A 232 -27.79 18.99 14.21
CA LYS A 232 -26.61 18.28 13.73
C LYS A 232 -25.93 19.09 12.65
N ILE A 233 -24.61 19.17 12.75
CA ILE A 233 -23.78 19.89 11.80
C ILE A 233 -23.23 18.90 10.77
N VAL A 234 -23.31 19.26 9.50
CA VAL A 234 -22.78 18.49 8.38
C VAL A 234 -21.81 19.37 7.58
N GLU A 235 -20.62 18.84 7.32
CA GLU A 235 -19.52 19.55 6.63
C GLU A 235 -19.03 18.74 5.44
N PHE A 236 -18.87 19.37 4.28
CA PHE A 236 -18.33 18.77 3.07
C PHE A 236 -16.82 19.00 2.95
N ILE A 237 -16.06 17.94 3.15
CA ILE A 237 -14.60 17.95 3.15
C ILE A 237 -14.07 17.65 1.74
N GLY A 238 -14.20 18.64 0.85
CA GLY A 238 -13.95 18.45 -0.58
C GLY A 238 -12.50 18.51 -1.04
N LEU A 239 -11.58 19.08 -0.24
CA LEU A 239 -10.22 19.44 -0.66
C LEU A 239 -9.12 19.00 0.31
N GLU A 240 -9.44 18.07 1.22
CA GLU A 240 -8.46 17.53 2.16
C GLU A 240 -7.28 16.88 1.41
N GLY A 241 -6.07 17.31 1.74
CA GLY A 241 -4.83 16.83 1.13
C GLY A 241 -4.53 17.41 -0.26
N GLU A 242 -5.42 18.24 -0.81
CA GLU A 242 -5.21 18.91 -2.11
C GLU A 242 -4.66 20.33 -1.94
N LEU A 243 -4.84 20.96 -0.77
CA LEU A 243 -4.47 22.35 -0.51
C LEU A 243 -4.06 22.59 0.96
N GLU A 244 -2.80 22.95 1.18
CA GLU A 244 -2.27 23.20 2.52
C GLU A 244 -3.04 24.28 3.31
N ASN A 245 -3.48 25.36 2.65
CA ASN A 245 -4.27 26.41 3.32
C ASN A 245 -5.65 25.91 3.75
N TYR A 246 -6.27 25.04 2.93
CA TYR A 246 -7.54 24.42 3.25
C TYR A 246 -7.37 23.46 4.42
N ASP A 247 -6.35 22.60 4.38
CA ASP A 247 -6.03 21.65 5.44
C ASP A 247 -5.75 22.35 6.79
N ARG A 248 -5.03 23.48 6.76
CA ARG A 248 -4.82 24.32 7.95
C ARG A 248 -6.13 24.87 8.53
N SER A 249 -7.09 25.23 7.68
CA SER A 249 -8.38 25.75 8.10
C SER A 249 -9.28 24.64 8.65
N LEU A 250 -9.29 23.48 8.00
CA LEU A 250 -9.99 22.29 8.45
C LEU A 250 -9.47 21.78 9.80
N LYS A 251 -8.14 21.79 10.00
CA LYS A 251 -7.54 21.44 11.29
C LYS A 251 -8.06 22.33 12.42
N LYS A 252 -8.13 23.65 12.20
CA LYS A 252 -8.70 24.61 13.17
C LYS A 252 -10.18 24.37 13.44
N LYS A 253 -10.96 24.00 12.41
CA LYS A 253 -12.36 23.60 12.59
C LYS A 253 -12.46 22.34 13.47
N ARG A 254 -11.66 21.30 13.19
CA ARG A 254 -11.65 20.05 13.99
C ARG A 254 -11.25 20.28 15.45
N GLU A 255 -10.27 21.14 15.70
CA GLU A 255 -9.89 21.57 17.06
C GLU A 255 -11.07 22.26 17.75
N LEU A 256 -11.72 23.22 17.08
CA LEU A 256 -12.92 23.89 17.59
C LEU A 256 -14.04 22.91 17.96
N TRP A 257 -14.30 21.92 17.10
CA TRP A 257 -15.34 20.93 17.34
C TRP A 257 -15.03 20.08 18.56
N LYS A 258 -13.77 19.62 18.68
CA LYS A 258 -13.31 18.82 19.81
C LYS A 258 -13.40 19.60 21.12
N ASP A 259 -12.91 20.83 21.14
CA ASP A 259 -12.87 21.67 22.35
C ASP A 259 -14.27 22.01 22.87
N ARG A 260 -15.26 22.07 21.97
CA ARG A 260 -16.65 22.42 22.29
C ARG A 260 -17.58 21.20 22.37
N GLY A 261 -17.08 19.98 22.20
CA GLY A 261 -17.90 18.77 22.17
C GLY A 261 -18.95 18.75 21.05
N ILE A 262 -18.67 19.43 19.93
CA ILE A 262 -19.58 19.50 18.78
C ILE A 262 -19.41 18.24 17.94
N HIS A 263 -20.50 17.51 17.74
CA HIS A 263 -20.54 16.39 16.81
C HIS A 263 -20.83 16.87 15.39
N VAL A 264 -19.89 16.61 14.48
CA VAL A 264 -19.98 16.99 13.06
C VAL A 264 -19.98 15.73 12.19
N ILE A 265 -20.90 15.66 11.23
CA ILE A 265 -20.93 14.64 10.20
C ILE A 265 -20.10 15.14 9.02
N GLU A 266 -18.93 14.55 8.81
CA GLU A 266 -18.07 14.87 7.68
C GLU A 266 -18.48 14.05 6.44
N ILE A 267 -18.76 14.73 5.33
CA ILE A 267 -19.03 14.13 4.02
C ILE A 267 -17.83 14.37 3.10
N TYR A 268 -17.36 13.34 2.42
CA TYR A 268 -16.21 13.39 1.52
C TYR A 268 -16.62 13.19 0.06
N PRO A 269 -15.78 13.57 -0.92
CA PRO A 269 -16.05 13.31 -2.35
C PRO A 269 -16.38 11.85 -2.66
N LYS A 270 -15.75 10.88 -1.97
CA LYS A 270 -16.00 9.44 -2.11
C LYS A 270 -17.42 9.00 -1.68
N ASP A 271 -18.09 9.84 -0.90
CA ASP A 271 -19.44 9.61 -0.42
C ASP A 271 -20.49 10.10 -1.42
N LEU A 272 -20.11 11.02 -2.31
CA LEU A 272 -20.94 11.52 -3.40
C LEU A 272 -20.69 10.78 -4.71
N PHE A 273 -19.44 10.37 -4.98
CA PHE A 273 -18.99 9.88 -6.27
C PHE A 273 -18.22 8.55 -6.19
N PRO A 274 -18.34 7.68 -7.22
CA PRO A 274 -19.20 7.81 -8.41
C PRO A 274 -20.68 7.49 -8.11
N THR A 275 -20.96 6.87 -6.97
CA THR A 275 -22.31 6.54 -6.52
C THR A 275 -22.61 7.38 -5.29
N ASN A 276 -23.76 8.07 -5.30
CA ASN A 276 -24.22 8.86 -4.18
C ASN A 276 -24.62 7.94 -3.01
N ARG A 277 -23.97 8.13 -1.85
CA ARG A 277 -24.18 7.36 -0.60
C ARG A 277 -24.80 8.20 0.51
N LEU A 278 -25.36 9.38 0.21
CA LEU A 278 -25.95 10.27 1.21
C LEU A 278 -27.03 9.59 2.03
N LYS A 279 -27.87 8.74 1.41
CA LYS A 279 -28.89 7.97 2.13
C LYS A 279 -28.29 7.04 3.21
N LEU A 280 -27.08 6.52 3.02
CA LEU A 280 -26.43 5.65 4.03
C LEU A 280 -25.85 6.48 5.17
N ILE A 281 -25.31 7.66 4.87
CA ILE A 281 -24.61 8.52 5.84
C ILE A 281 -25.61 9.35 6.66
N LEU A 282 -26.54 9.99 5.96
CA LEU A 282 -27.57 10.85 6.52
C LEU A 282 -28.88 10.08 6.78
N GLY A 283 -28.89 8.75 6.58
CA GLY A 283 -30.08 7.93 6.75
C GLY A 283 -30.64 7.96 8.17
N SER A 284 -29.79 8.16 9.17
CA SER A 284 -30.22 8.35 10.57
C SER A 284 -30.96 9.66 10.82
N LEU A 285 -30.95 10.57 9.84
CA LEU A 285 -31.70 11.84 9.85
C LEU A 285 -33.08 11.69 9.20
N LEU A 286 -33.31 10.60 8.46
CA LEU A 286 -34.62 10.23 7.91
C LEU A 286 -35.45 9.61 9.03
N LYS A 287 -36.21 10.44 9.77
CA LYS A 287 -37.26 9.96 10.67
C LYS A 287 -38.56 9.77 9.91
#